data_AF-B0BM79-F1
#
_entry.id   AF-B0BM79-F1
#
_cell.length_a   1.000
_cell.length_b   1.000
_cell.length_c   1.000
_cell.angle_alpha   90.00
_cell.angle_beta   90.00
_cell.angle_gamma   90.00
#
_symmetry.space_group_name_H-M   'P 1'
#
loop_
_entity.id
_entity.type
_entity.pdbx_description
1 polymer ?
#
loop_
_entity_poly.entity_id
_entity_poly.type
_entity_poly.pdbx_seq_one_letter_code
_entity_poly.pdbx_strand_id
1 'polypeptide(L)'
;MGSKYEQCFTDKGWSKCGRVVEEFESYYTSDNALCASECKRYGSYFTCTDTDGIVGKCSPLNNVTAKGVPCRIDHECGSYGYGYTWCYTDTSNNWEYCGKVIADCHPKRIKRAIEDDEEVCTVRDLGNRRELVLTAVTVPENNFRRPSIAQFSEASNLIATVTTGFCFPNNARTVTSSANIRLDMQGTHEHDGVRYLNVQLQLNQPRRGTPNSQDHSTTIAQILFPQDLDTTVFSRYIRRALITSMRSAYHRPPAKIKITMNRVERGYM
;
A
#
# COMPACT_ATOMS: atom_id res chain seq x y z
N MET A 1 16.63 33.18 8.16
CA MET A 1 15.28 33.52 8.66
C MET A 1 14.29 32.58 7.99
N GLY A 2 13.81 31.56 8.71
CA GLY A 2 12.82 30.60 8.19
C GLY A 2 11.42 31.07 8.58
N SER A 3 10.54 31.23 7.59
CA SER A 3 9.11 31.48 7.80
C SER A 3 8.48 30.35 8.64
N LYS A 4 7.56 30.68 9.56
CA LYS A 4 6.79 29.70 10.37
C LYS A 4 5.77 28.89 9.54
N TYR A 5 5.56 29.25 8.28
CA TYR A 5 4.55 28.67 7.39
C TYR A 5 5.09 28.53 5.96
N GLU A 6 4.59 27.53 5.24
CA GLU A 6 4.87 27.36 3.80
C GLU A 6 4.23 28.49 2.99
N GLN A 7 4.93 28.93 1.94
CA GLN A 7 4.51 30.03 1.07
C GLN A 7 4.50 29.57 -0.38
N CYS A 8 3.53 30.03 -1.15
CA CYS A 8 3.42 29.78 -2.58
C CYS A 8 3.00 31.06 -3.30
N PHE A 9 3.36 31.11 -4.57
CA PHE A 9 3.02 32.24 -5.43
C PHE A 9 1.67 31.97 -6.13
N THR A 10 0.76 32.92 -5.97
CA THR A 10 -0.57 32.91 -6.58
C THR A 10 -0.70 34.03 -7.62
N ASP A 11 -1.80 34.08 -8.34
CA ASP A 11 -2.18 35.21 -9.20
C ASP A 11 -2.26 36.55 -8.45
N LYS A 12 -2.39 36.50 -7.11
CA LYS A 12 -2.40 37.66 -6.21
C LYS A 12 -1.08 37.87 -5.46
N GLY A 13 0.00 37.20 -5.85
CA GLY A 13 1.32 37.28 -5.22
C GLY A 13 1.59 36.17 -4.19
N TRP A 14 2.58 36.39 -3.32
CA TRP A 14 2.95 35.44 -2.26
C TRP A 14 1.83 35.27 -1.23
N SER A 15 1.39 34.04 -1.02
CA SER A 15 0.38 33.69 -0.03
C SER A 15 0.83 32.50 0.84
N LYS A 16 0.09 32.27 1.93
CA LYS A 16 0.24 31.06 2.75
C LYS A 16 -0.41 29.90 2.04
N CYS A 17 0.26 28.77 2.00
CA CYS A 17 -0.34 27.49 1.66
C CYS A 17 0.03 26.45 2.70
N GLY A 18 -0.79 25.41 2.75
CA GLY A 18 -0.40 24.15 3.33
C GLY A 18 0.02 23.20 2.23
N ARG A 19 0.98 22.33 2.53
CA ARG A 19 1.22 21.11 1.77
C ARG A 19 -0.10 20.35 1.63
N VAL A 20 -0.57 20.17 0.40
CA VAL A 20 -1.67 19.26 0.11
C VAL A 20 -1.11 17.85 0.28
N VAL A 21 -1.38 17.25 1.44
CA VAL A 21 -1.13 15.82 1.67
C VAL A 21 -2.48 15.14 1.47
N GLU A 22 -2.52 14.15 0.58
CA GLU A 22 -3.76 13.40 0.39
C GLU A 22 -4.00 12.50 1.61
N GLU A 23 -4.97 12.90 2.42
CA GLU A 23 -5.59 12.04 3.43
C GLU A 23 -6.72 11.23 2.82
N PHE A 24 -6.39 10.35 1.87
CA PHE A 24 -7.40 9.46 1.27
C PHE A 24 -7.73 8.24 2.14
N GLU A 25 -7.03 8.06 3.27
CA GLU A 25 -7.26 6.99 4.24
C GLU A 25 -7.46 7.57 5.63
N SER A 26 -8.54 7.14 6.29
CA SER A 26 -8.76 7.26 7.72
C SER A 26 -8.49 5.91 8.39
N TYR A 27 -7.57 5.91 9.34
CA TYR A 27 -7.25 4.74 10.15
C TYR A 27 -8.09 4.75 11.42
N TYR A 28 -8.47 3.57 11.88
CA TYR A 28 -9.10 3.36 13.18
C TYR A 28 -8.23 2.42 14.01
N THR A 29 -8.27 2.61 15.32
CA THR A 29 -7.67 1.66 16.26
C THR A 29 -8.46 0.35 16.27
N SER A 30 -7.91 -0.68 16.89
CA SER A 30 -8.62 -1.94 17.15
C SER A 30 -9.82 -1.75 18.06
N ASP A 31 -9.85 -0.68 18.85
CA ASP A 31 -11.00 -0.31 19.70
C ASP A 31 -11.99 0.59 18.95
N ASN A 32 -11.86 0.68 17.62
CA ASN A 32 -12.70 1.46 16.72
C ASN A 32 -12.69 2.98 16.98
N ALA A 33 -11.62 3.50 17.59
CA ALA A 33 -11.38 4.94 17.73
C ALA A 33 -10.71 5.51 16.48
N LEU A 34 -11.13 6.69 16.02
CA LEU A 34 -10.55 7.34 14.85
C LEU A 34 -9.13 7.84 15.16
N CYS A 35 -8.16 7.45 14.34
CA CYS A 35 -6.79 7.93 14.45
C CYS A 35 -6.69 9.41 14.06
N ALA A 36 -6.09 10.24 14.92
CA ALA A 36 -5.66 11.59 14.60
C ALA A 36 -4.25 11.64 13.99
N SER A 37 -3.44 10.59 14.19
CA SER A 37 -2.13 10.43 13.56
C SER A 37 -2.12 9.34 12.49
N GLU A 38 -1.10 9.31 11.63
CA GLU A 38 -0.87 8.16 10.76
C GLU A 38 -0.69 6.86 11.56
N CYS A 39 -1.14 5.74 10.97
CA CYS A 39 -0.86 4.42 11.49
C CYS A 39 0.60 4.03 11.19
N LYS A 40 1.46 4.10 12.21
CA LYS A 40 2.91 3.90 12.07
C LYS A 40 3.41 2.77 12.95
N ARG A 41 4.50 2.13 12.52
CA ARG A 41 5.13 1.07 13.30
C ARG A 41 5.85 1.67 14.51
N TYR A 42 5.46 1.23 15.71
CA TYR A 42 6.16 1.50 16.96
C TYR A 42 6.39 0.18 17.72
N GLY A 43 7.65 -0.22 17.84
CA GLY A 43 8.01 -1.51 18.44
C GLY A 43 7.42 -2.69 17.66
N SER A 44 6.60 -3.51 18.33
CA SER A 44 6.00 -4.72 17.75
C SER A 44 4.66 -4.48 17.03
N TYR A 45 4.09 -3.28 17.13
CA TYR A 45 2.77 -2.97 16.58
C TYR A 45 2.77 -1.72 15.70
N PHE A 46 1.84 -1.69 14.76
CA PHE A 46 1.35 -0.46 14.17
C PHE A 46 0.39 0.20 15.17
N THR A 47 0.65 1.47 15.45
CA THR A 47 -0.14 2.28 16.38
C THR A 47 -0.41 3.66 15.81
N CYS A 48 -1.47 4.28 16.32
CA CYS A 48 -1.80 5.67 16.07
C CYS A 48 -2.25 6.30 17.40
N THR A 49 -2.17 7.61 17.48
CA THR A 49 -2.88 8.39 18.51
C THR A 49 -4.26 8.72 17.98
N ASP A 50 -5.30 8.45 18.75
CA ASP A 50 -6.68 8.81 18.42
C ASP A 50 -6.99 10.30 18.69
N THR A 51 -8.23 10.71 18.39
CA THR A 51 -8.69 12.09 18.58
C THR A 51 -8.72 12.57 20.03
N ASP A 52 -8.70 11.64 20.98
CA ASP A 52 -8.68 11.92 22.43
C ASP A 52 -7.25 11.89 22.99
N GLY A 53 -6.25 11.65 22.16
CA GLY A 53 -4.84 11.60 22.55
C GLY A 53 -4.38 10.23 23.07
N ILE A 54 -5.19 9.18 22.92
CA ILE A 54 -4.89 7.83 23.39
C ILE A 54 -4.17 7.05 22.28
N VAL A 55 -3.10 6.34 22.64
CA VAL A 55 -2.37 5.49 21.70
C VAL A 55 -3.07 4.13 21.60
N GLY A 56 -3.53 3.78 20.40
CA GLY A 56 -4.18 2.51 20.10
C GLY A 56 -3.49 1.75 18.97
N LYS A 57 -3.72 0.43 18.92
CA LYS A 57 -3.25 -0.43 17.82
C LYS A 57 -4.05 -0.14 16.57
N CYS A 58 -3.42 0.04 15.42
CA CYS A 58 -4.09 0.27 14.14
C CYS A 58 -3.53 -0.67 13.08
N SER A 59 -4.16 -0.74 11.91
CA SER A 59 -3.68 -1.57 10.79
C SER A 59 -3.18 -0.73 9.62
N PRO A 60 -2.11 -1.16 8.93
CA PRO A 60 -1.61 -0.48 7.74
C PRO A 60 -2.51 -0.67 6.51
N LEU A 61 -3.38 -1.67 6.52
CA LEU A 61 -4.42 -1.92 5.51
C LEU A 61 -5.54 -2.77 6.13
N ASN A 62 -6.76 -2.73 5.58
CA ASN A 62 -7.80 -3.70 5.93
C ASN A 62 -7.30 -5.13 5.75
N ASN A 63 -7.72 -6.02 6.65
CA ASN A 63 -7.35 -7.44 6.66
C ASN A 63 -5.83 -7.70 6.78
N VAL A 64 -5.10 -6.72 7.29
CA VAL A 64 -3.75 -6.86 7.85
C VAL A 64 -3.83 -6.46 9.31
N THR A 65 -3.15 -7.18 10.19
CA THR A 65 -3.22 -6.96 11.63
C THR A 65 -2.31 -5.81 12.07
N ALA A 66 -2.46 -5.39 13.31
CA ALA A 66 -1.58 -4.44 13.95
C ALA A 66 -0.13 -4.94 14.08
N LYS A 67 0.16 -6.24 13.90
CA LYS A 67 1.55 -6.76 13.78
C LYS A 67 2.09 -6.77 12.35
N GLY A 68 1.27 -6.37 11.38
CA GLY A 68 1.60 -6.45 9.97
C GLY A 68 1.52 -7.86 9.38
N VAL A 69 0.66 -8.74 9.92
CA VAL A 69 0.43 -10.08 9.33
C VAL A 69 -0.94 -10.14 8.65
N PRO A 70 -1.15 -10.98 7.62
CA PRO A 70 -2.44 -11.03 6.93
C PRO A 70 -3.47 -11.75 7.80
N CYS A 71 -4.71 -11.27 7.78
CA CYS A 71 -5.85 -12.00 8.32
C CYS A 71 -6.17 -13.21 7.44
N ARG A 72 -6.77 -14.25 8.02
CA ARG A 72 -7.31 -15.39 7.29
C ARG A 72 -8.41 -14.91 6.31
N ILE A 73 -8.49 -15.55 5.14
CA ILE A 73 -9.44 -15.12 4.09
C ILE A 73 -10.91 -15.32 4.49
N ASP A 74 -11.18 -16.33 5.32
CA ASP A 74 -12.49 -16.69 5.87
C ASP A 74 -12.73 -16.10 7.27
N HIS A 75 -11.77 -15.30 7.78
CA HIS A 75 -11.91 -14.60 9.05
C HIS A 75 -11.20 -13.26 8.94
N GLU A 76 -11.85 -12.34 8.23
CA GLU A 76 -11.39 -10.98 7.99
C GLU A 76 -11.25 -10.17 9.30
N CYS A 77 -10.83 -8.91 9.20
CA CYS A 77 -10.80 -8.03 10.37
C CYS A 77 -12.24 -7.67 10.78
N GLY A 78 -12.63 -7.99 12.01
CA GLY A 78 -13.98 -7.74 12.49
C GLY A 78 -14.09 -7.80 14.00
N SER A 79 -15.23 -7.36 14.54
CA SER A 79 -15.48 -7.35 15.99
C SER A 79 -15.86 -8.71 16.54
N TYR A 80 -16.58 -9.53 15.75
CA TYR A 80 -16.98 -10.90 16.12
C TYR A 80 -17.64 -11.00 17.51
N GLY A 81 -18.43 -9.98 17.89
CA GLY A 81 -19.11 -9.91 19.18
C GLY A 81 -18.31 -9.25 20.32
N TYR A 82 -17.11 -8.75 20.05
CA TYR A 82 -16.25 -8.07 21.02
C TYR A 82 -16.25 -6.54 20.83
N GLY A 83 -15.78 -5.82 21.85
CA GLY A 83 -15.59 -4.36 21.81
C GLY A 83 -14.34 -3.91 21.04
N TYR A 84 -13.60 -4.84 20.45
CA TYR A 84 -12.40 -4.60 19.66
C TYR A 84 -12.44 -5.45 18.38
N THR A 85 -11.70 -5.03 17.36
CA THR A 85 -11.56 -5.75 16.09
C THR A 85 -10.29 -6.60 16.06
N TRP A 86 -10.43 -7.82 15.56
CA TRP A 86 -9.38 -8.83 15.50
C TRP A 86 -9.61 -9.79 14.33
N CYS A 87 -8.64 -10.64 14.03
CA CYS A 87 -8.79 -11.73 13.08
C CYS A 87 -7.88 -12.92 13.41
N TYR A 88 -8.22 -14.10 12.90
CA TYR A 88 -7.28 -15.22 12.88
C TYR A 88 -6.17 -14.97 11.85
N THR A 89 -4.96 -15.40 12.14
CA THR A 89 -3.77 -15.23 11.28
C THR A 89 -3.33 -16.55 10.63
N ASP A 90 -3.79 -17.68 11.16
CA ASP A 90 -3.54 -19.02 10.62
C ASP A 90 -4.67 -20.02 10.95
N THR A 91 -4.45 -21.28 10.56
CA THR A 91 -5.36 -22.41 10.80
C THR A 91 -5.25 -23.01 12.20
N SER A 92 -4.25 -22.60 12.98
CA SER A 92 -4.07 -23.00 14.38
C SER A 92 -4.83 -22.09 15.35
N ASN A 93 -5.67 -21.20 14.82
CA ASN A 93 -6.45 -20.21 15.56
C ASN A 93 -5.59 -19.21 16.35
N ASN A 94 -4.36 -18.96 15.90
CA ASN A 94 -3.65 -17.77 16.35
C ASN A 94 -4.39 -16.53 15.85
N TRP A 95 -4.51 -15.53 16.70
CA TRP A 95 -5.25 -14.31 16.41
C TRP A 95 -4.44 -13.06 16.74
N GLU A 96 -4.82 -11.94 16.14
CA GLU A 96 -4.22 -10.64 16.43
C GLU A 96 -5.22 -9.52 16.23
N TYR A 97 -5.00 -8.40 16.92
CA TYR A 97 -5.78 -7.18 16.75
C TYR A 97 -5.58 -6.60 15.35
N CYS A 98 -6.62 -5.98 14.82
CA CYS A 98 -6.57 -5.26 13.56
C CYS A 98 -7.46 -4.02 13.67
N GLY A 99 -7.09 -2.94 13.00
CA GLY A 99 -7.89 -1.71 12.89
C GLY A 99 -8.56 -1.60 11.54
N LYS A 100 -9.68 -0.88 11.48
CA LYS A 100 -10.35 -0.56 10.21
C LYS A 100 -9.58 0.54 9.47
N VAL A 101 -9.47 0.41 8.16
CA VAL A 101 -8.95 1.45 7.27
C VAL A 101 -10.08 1.83 6.32
N ILE A 102 -10.64 3.02 6.50
CA ILE A 102 -11.60 3.58 5.55
C ILE A 102 -10.79 4.38 4.55
N ALA A 103 -10.96 4.09 3.27
CA ALA A 103 -10.34 4.90 2.23
C ALA A 103 -11.42 5.50 1.35
N ASP A 104 -11.17 6.70 0.82
CA ASP A 104 -11.93 7.31 -0.27
C ASP A 104 -11.62 6.62 -1.62
N CYS A 105 -11.44 5.30 -1.54
CA CYS A 105 -11.35 4.39 -2.66
C CYS A 105 -12.78 3.98 -3.01
N HIS A 106 -13.26 4.40 -4.16
CA HIS A 106 -14.47 3.82 -4.74
C HIS A 106 -14.06 2.58 -5.54
N PRO A 107 -14.29 1.34 -5.07
CA PRO A 107 -14.23 0.20 -5.97
C PRO A 107 -15.39 0.37 -6.96
N LYS A 108 -15.12 0.78 -8.20
CA LYS A 108 -16.19 0.72 -9.21
C LYS A 108 -16.53 -0.75 -9.39
N ARG A 109 -17.75 -1.15 -9.04
CA ARG A 109 -18.36 -2.39 -9.52
C ARG A 109 -18.55 -2.26 -11.04
N ILE A 110 -17.50 -2.51 -11.82
CA ILE A 110 -17.62 -2.57 -13.28
C ILE A 110 -18.07 -3.97 -13.66
N LYS A 111 -19.20 -4.02 -14.37
CA LYS A 111 -19.75 -5.20 -15.05
C LYS A 111 -18.64 -5.90 -15.83
N ARG A 112 -18.47 -7.21 -15.62
CA ARG A 112 -17.73 -8.19 -16.44
C ARG A 112 -17.19 -7.60 -17.75
N ALA A 113 -16.07 -6.90 -17.68
CA ALA A 113 -15.27 -6.58 -18.84
C ALA A 113 -14.26 -7.72 -18.99
N ILE A 114 -14.07 -8.12 -20.23
CA ILE A 114 -13.21 -9.21 -20.65
C ILE A 114 -11.77 -8.74 -20.44
N GLU A 115 -10.94 -9.61 -19.84
CA GLU A 115 -9.54 -9.46 -19.39
C GLU A 115 -9.31 -9.18 -17.89
N ASP A 116 -8.30 -9.86 -17.36
CA ASP A 116 -7.98 -10.29 -15.99
C ASP A 116 -7.63 -9.17 -14.96
N ASP A 117 -8.07 -7.94 -15.22
CA ASP A 117 -7.68 -6.74 -14.49
C ASP A 117 -8.80 -6.25 -13.54
N GLU A 118 -8.53 -6.23 -12.24
CA GLU A 118 -9.48 -5.79 -11.20
C GLU A 118 -9.12 -4.40 -10.69
N GLU A 119 -10.04 -3.44 -10.78
CA GLU A 119 -9.86 -2.12 -10.17
C GLU A 119 -9.94 -2.24 -8.63
N VAL A 120 -8.81 -2.02 -7.95
CA VAL A 120 -8.71 -2.10 -6.49
C VAL A 120 -9.18 -0.82 -5.83
N CYS A 121 -8.79 0.32 -6.39
CA CYS A 121 -9.06 1.62 -5.81
C CYS A 121 -8.92 2.72 -6.86
N THR A 122 -9.90 3.60 -6.93
CA THR A 122 -9.82 4.88 -7.65
C THR A 122 -9.92 6.01 -6.65
N VAL A 123 -8.95 6.93 -6.69
CA VAL A 123 -8.98 8.18 -5.92
C VAL A 123 -8.95 9.38 -6.86
N ARG A 124 -9.81 10.35 -6.58
CA ARG A 124 -9.98 11.57 -7.37
C ARG A 124 -9.50 12.76 -6.58
N ASP A 125 -8.36 13.30 -6.97
CA ASP A 125 -7.90 14.60 -6.52
C ASP A 125 -8.45 15.68 -7.45
N LEU A 126 -9.62 16.21 -7.09
CA LEU A 126 -10.27 17.30 -7.83
C LEU A 126 -9.46 18.60 -7.76
N GLY A 127 -8.70 18.81 -6.69
CA GLY A 127 -7.86 19.99 -6.50
C GLY A 127 -6.72 20.04 -7.52
N ASN A 128 -6.05 18.91 -7.71
CA ASN A 128 -4.96 18.76 -8.68
C ASN A 128 -5.39 18.23 -10.05
N ARG A 129 -6.69 17.98 -10.25
CA ARG A 129 -7.29 17.41 -11.48
C ARG A 129 -6.66 16.09 -11.89
N ARG A 130 -6.41 15.23 -10.91
CA ARG A 130 -5.80 13.91 -11.11
C ARG A 130 -6.73 12.84 -10.60
N GLU A 131 -6.79 11.74 -11.33
CA GLU A 131 -7.44 10.51 -10.88
C GLU A 131 -6.36 9.43 -10.87
N LEU A 132 -6.12 8.84 -9.70
CA LEU A 132 -5.22 7.71 -9.54
C LEU A 132 -6.05 6.44 -9.48
N VAL A 133 -5.66 5.45 -10.29
CA VAL A 133 -6.31 4.15 -10.34
C VAL A 133 -5.28 3.07 -10.02
N LEU A 134 -5.57 2.27 -8.99
CA LEU A 134 -4.84 1.06 -8.64
C LEU A 134 -5.57 -0.12 -9.26
N THR A 135 -4.92 -0.78 -10.21
CA THR A 135 -5.42 -1.98 -10.89
C THR A 135 -4.61 -3.19 -10.46
N ALA A 136 -5.27 -4.22 -9.95
CA ALA A 136 -4.69 -5.53 -9.76
C ALA A 136 -4.67 -6.27 -11.10
N VAL A 137 -3.49 -6.71 -11.51
CA VAL A 137 -3.29 -7.51 -12.72
C VAL A 137 -2.82 -8.89 -12.26
N THR A 138 -3.65 -9.90 -12.45
CA THR A 138 -3.33 -11.28 -12.10
C THR A 138 -2.06 -11.72 -12.85
N VAL A 139 -1.17 -12.44 -12.16
CA VAL A 139 0.05 -12.99 -12.75
C VAL A 139 0.08 -14.51 -12.57
N PRO A 140 0.85 -15.25 -13.40
CA PRO A 140 1.07 -16.68 -13.19
C PRO A 140 1.52 -17.02 -11.76
N GLU A 141 1.03 -18.16 -11.25
CA GLU A 141 1.26 -18.61 -9.86
C GLU A 141 2.74 -18.72 -9.45
N ASN A 142 3.62 -19.03 -10.41
CA ASN A 142 5.06 -19.16 -10.23
C ASN A 142 5.82 -17.82 -10.31
N ASN A 143 5.17 -16.72 -10.72
CA ASN A 143 5.80 -15.42 -10.76
C ASN A 143 6.08 -14.88 -9.37
N PHE A 144 5.15 -15.09 -8.42
CA PHE A 144 5.32 -14.68 -7.02
C PHE A 144 5.41 -15.86 -6.05
N ARG A 145 6.36 -15.73 -5.14
CA ARG A 145 6.52 -16.60 -3.97
C ARG A 145 5.46 -16.24 -2.95
N ARG A 146 4.82 -17.27 -2.38
CA ARG A 146 3.98 -17.11 -1.18
C ARG A 146 4.89 -16.85 0.03
N PRO A 147 4.84 -15.67 0.67
CA PRO A 147 5.65 -15.41 1.86
C PRO A 147 5.12 -16.22 3.07
N SER A 148 5.99 -16.55 4.01
CA SER A 148 5.57 -17.01 5.33
C SER A 148 4.95 -15.85 6.13
N ILE A 149 4.24 -16.15 7.23
CA ILE A 149 3.67 -15.11 8.12
C ILE A 149 4.77 -14.18 8.65
N ALA A 150 5.94 -14.73 9.01
CA ALA A 150 7.08 -13.94 9.47
C ALA A 150 7.64 -13.03 8.37
N GLN A 151 7.78 -13.55 7.14
CA GLN A 151 8.22 -12.76 5.99
C GLN A 151 7.22 -11.65 5.64
N PHE A 152 5.92 -11.92 5.75
CA PHE A 152 4.87 -10.92 5.53
C PHE A 152 4.93 -9.81 6.59
N SER A 153 5.13 -10.17 7.87
CA SER A 153 5.32 -9.21 8.96
C SER A 153 6.54 -8.32 8.72
N GLU A 154 7.67 -8.92 8.37
CA GLU A 154 8.90 -8.20 8.08
C GLU A 154 8.75 -7.29 6.87
N ALA A 155 8.13 -7.77 5.79
CA ALA A 155 7.86 -6.98 4.60
C ALA A 155 6.90 -5.82 4.89
N SER A 156 5.85 -6.02 5.70
CA SER A 156 4.97 -4.94 6.15
C SER A 156 5.73 -3.84 6.89
N ASN A 157 6.72 -4.21 7.71
CA ASN A 157 7.58 -3.25 8.41
C ASN A 157 8.49 -2.49 7.45
N LEU A 158 9.06 -3.19 6.46
CA LEU A 158 9.88 -2.54 5.43
C LEU A 158 9.05 -1.56 4.60
N ILE A 159 7.83 -1.94 4.20
CA ILE A 159 6.88 -1.07 3.48
C ILE A 159 6.53 0.17 4.32
N ALA A 160 6.39 0.04 5.64
CA ALA A 160 6.10 1.18 6.52
C ALA A 160 7.18 2.28 6.50
N THR A 161 8.39 1.97 6.04
CA THR A 161 9.48 2.95 5.86
C THR A 161 9.30 3.80 4.59
N VAL A 162 8.39 3.43 3.69
CA VAL A 162 8.05 4.22 2.49
C VAL A 162 7.16 5.39 2.89
N THR A 163 7.80 6.46 3.35
CA THR A 163 7.16 7.72 3.76
C THR A 163 7.37 8.83 2.72
N THR A 164 6.82 10.01 2.99
CA THR A 164 7.10 11.23 2.22
C THR A 164 8.60 11.42 2.00
N GLY A 165 9.01 11.63 0.75
CA GLY A 165 10.41 11.84 0.38
C GLY A 165 11.21 10.55 0.16
N PHE A 166 10.59 9.38 0.30
CA PHE A 166 11.22 8.12 -0.08
C PHE A 166 11.51 8.13 -1.59
N CYS A 167 12.78 7.92 -1.95
CA CYS A 167 13.27 8.06 -3.31
C CYS A 167 13.35 6.69 -3.99
N PHE A 168 12.68 6.57 -5.14
CA PHE A 168 12.86 5.44 -6.04
C PHE A 168 13.77 5.87 -7.19
N PRO A 169 14.99 5.29 -7.29
CA PRO A 169 15.91 5.65 -8.36
C PRO A 169 15.39 5.17 -9.71
N ASN A 170 15.87 5.77 -10.81
CA ASN A 170 15.49 5.34 -12.17
C ASN A 170 16.31 4.13 -12.67
N ASN A 171 17.36 3.73 -11.93
CA ASN A 171 18.27 2.63 -12.28
C ASN A 171 18.13 1.45 -11.33
N ALA A 172 18.31 0.23 -11.85
CA ALA A 172 18.12 -0.99 -11.10
C ALA A 172 18.99 -1.03 -9.83
N ARG A 173 18.34 -1.14 -8.65
CA ARG A 173 19.02 -1.14 -7.35
C ARG A 173 18.07 -1.57 -6.22
N THR A 174 18.62 -2.17 -5.18
CA THR A 174 17.96 -2.25 -3.87
C THR A 174 17.81 -0.87 -3.25
N VAL A 175 16.57 -0.49 -2.98
CA VAL A 175 16.21 0.81 -2.40
C VAL A 175 16.26 0.76 -0.87
N THR A 176 15.79 -0.33 -0.29
CA THR A 176 15.88 -0.61 1.16
C THR A 176 15.82 -2.11 1.40
N SER A 177 16.34 -2.57 2.54
CA SER A 177 16.30 -3.99 2.91
C SER A 177 16.23 -4.18 4.42
N SER A 178 15.75 -5.36 4.81
CA SER A 178 15.82 -5.93 6.15
C SER A 178 16.61 -7.25 6.09
N ALA A 179 16.51 -8.10 7.11
CA ALA A 179 17.24 -9.36 7.15
C ALA A 179 16.82 -10.30 6.01
N ASN A 180 15.51 -10.53 5.85
CA ASN A 180 14.97 -11.50 4.90
C ASN A 180 14.28 -10.87 3.70
N ILE A 181 14.05 -9.56 3.68
CA ILE A 181 13.30 -8.86 2.64
C ILE A 181 14.12 -7.71 2.07
N ARG A 182 13.97 -7.44 0.78
CA ARG A 182 14.45 -6.22 0.13
C ARG A 182 13.40 -5.64 -0.80
N LEU A 183 13.41 -4.32 -0.90
CA LEU A 183 12.62 -3.56 -1.86
C LEU A 183 13.55 -3.11 -2.98
N ASP A 184 13.38 -3.70 -4.15
CA ASP A 184 14.21 -3.44 -5.31
C ASP A 184 13.47 -2.61 -6.34
N MET A 185 14.19 -1.68 -6.96
CA MET A 185 13.80 -1.06 -8.21
C MET A 185 14.43 -1.87 -9.35
N GLN A 186 13.62 -2.38 -10.27
CA GLN A 186 13.99 -3.34 -11.32
C GLN A 186 14.06 -2.69 -12.72
N GLY A 187 14.29 -1.39 -12.77
CA GLY A 187 14.31 -0.60 -14.01
C GLY A 187 12.98 0.05 -14.36
N THR A 188 12.94 0.68 -15.53
CA THR A 188 11.76 1.35 -16.06
C THR A 188 11.22 0.63 -17.28
N HIS A 189 9.91 0.72 -17.49
CA HIS A 189 9.19 0.08 -18.60
C HIS A 189 8.27 1.10 -19.24
N GLU A 190 8.19 1.10 -20.57
CA GLU A 190 7.28 1.99 -21.30
C GLU A 190 6.00 1.25 -21.67
N HIS A 191 4.85 1.86 -21.40
CA HIS A 191 3.53 1.33 -21.75
C HIS A 191 2.61 2.49 -22.11
N ASP A 192 2.04 2.48 -23.31
CA ASP A 192 1.19 3.56 -23.86
C ASP A 192 1.83 4.96 -23.77
N GLY A 193 3.14 5.05 -24.01
CA GLY A 193 3.89 6.31 -23.94
C GLY A 193 4.13 6.85 -22.51
N VAL A 194 3.70 6.11 -21.48
CA VAL A 194 4.01 6.41 -20.08
C VAL A 194 5.13 5.49 -19.59
N ARG A 195 6.14 6.08 -18.96
CA ARG A 195 7.25 5.33 -18.37
C ARG A 195 6.93 4.99 -16.91
N TYR A 196 6.96 3.71 -16.58
CA TYR A 196 6.67 3.18 -15.26
C TYR A 196 7.94 2.72 -14.55
N LEU A 197 8.06 3.02 -13.27
CA LEU A 197 9.03 2.38 -12.37
C LEU A 197 8.50 0.99 -11.99
N ASN A 198 9.37 -0.02 -12.07
CA ASN A 198 9.05 -1.38 -11.64
C ASN A 198 9.68 -1.66 -10.28
N VAL A 199 8.85 -1.75 -9.25
CA VAL A 199 9.30 -1.98 -7.87
C VAL A 199 8.84 -3.36 -7.41
N GLN A 200 9.76 -4.11 -6.80
CA GLN A 200 9.52 -5.47 -6.32
C GLN A 200 9.92 -5.61 -4.86
N LEU A 201 9.08 -6.26 -4.06
CA LEU A 201 9.50 -6.83 -2.79
C LEU A 201 10.01 -8.24 -3.05
N GLN A 202 11.22 -8.53 -2.59
CA GLN A 202 11.89 -9.80 -2.79
C GLN A 202 12.44 -10.38 -1.49
N LEU A 203 12.54 -11.69 -1.44
CA LEU A 203 13.22 -12.43 -0.38
C LEU A 203 14.75 -12.35 -0.56
N ASN A 204 15.49 -12.17 0.54
CA ASN A 204 16.96 -12.23 0.61
C ASN A 204 17.46 -13.68 0.68
N GLN A 205 17.04 -14.47 -0.30
CA GLN A 205 17.46 -15.85 -0.46
C GLN A 205 17.64 -16.17 -1.93
N PRO A 206 18.50 -17.14 -2.28
CA PRO A 206 18.60 -17.61 -3.65
C PRO A 206 17.28 -18.23 -4.12
N ARG A 207 17.05 -18.19 -5.43
CA ARG A 207 15.94 -18.92 -6.07
C ARG A 207 16.10 -20.41 -5.76
N ARG A 208 14.99 -21.10 -5.46
CA ARG A 208 15.00 -22.53 -5.09
C ARG A 208 14.00 -23.31 -5.94
N GLY A 209 14.29 -24.58 -6.20
CA GLY A 209 13.39 -25.43 -6.98
C GLY A 209 13.50 -25.21 -8.49
N THR A 210 12.62 -25.87 -9.25
CA THR A 210 12.60 -25.78 -10.71
C THR A 210 11.95 -24.47 -11.18
N PRO A 211 12.21 -23.96 -12.39
CA PRO A 211 11.64 -22.70 -12.89
C PRO A 211 10.11 -22.61 -12.83
N ASN A 212 9.43 -23.75 -12.84
CA ASN A 212 7.97 -23.85 -12.77
C ASN A 212 7.44 -24.02 -11.34
N SER A 213 8.30 -24.16 -10.34
CA SER A 213 7.87 -24.27 -8.94
C SER A 213 7.50 -22.91 -8.37
N GLN A 214 6.51 -22.87 -7.49
CA GLN A 214 6.14 -21.69 -6.70
C GLN A 214 7.29 -21.19 -5.81
N ASP A 215 8.30 -22.04 -5.62
CA ASP A 215 9.42 -21.81 -4.76
C ASP A 215 10.60 -21.10 -5.45
N HIS A 216 10.56 -21.01 -6.79
CA HIS A 216 11.62 -20.46 -7.61
C HIS A 216 11.69 -18.95 -7.57
N SER A 217 10.55 -18.27 -7.57
CA SER A 217 10.55 -16.82 -7.45
C SER A 217 11.03 -16.37 -6.07
N THR A 218 11.71 -15.24 -6.04
CA THR A 218 11.99 -14.50 -4.80
C THR A 218 11.03 -13.34 -4.62
N THR A 219 10.27 -12.95 -5.64
CA THR A 219 9.35 -11.82 -5.60
C THR A 219 8.09 -12.19 -4.83
N ILE A 220 7.72 -11.39 -3.84
CA ILE A 220 6.50 -11.58 -3.04
C ILE A 220 5.45 -10.49 -3.30
N ALA A 221 5.85 -9.39 -3.94
CA ALA A 221 4.97 -8.32 -4.38
C ALA A 221 5.62 -7.54 -5.52
N GLN A 222 4.81 -6.95 -6.39
CA GLN A 222 5.29 -6.07 -7.46
C GLN A 222 4.29 -4.95 -7.69
N ILE A 223 4.82 -3.74 -7.89
CA ILE A 223 4.03 -2.59 -8.32
C ILE A 223 4.67 -1.92 -9.53
N LEU A 224 3.82 -1.32 -10.36
CA LEU A 224 4.22 -0.45 -11.47
C LEU A 224 3.58 0.91 -11.24
N PHE A 225 4.33 2.01 -11.28
CA PHE A 225 3.76 3.35 -11.18
C PHE A 225 4.53 4.36 -12.04
N PRO A 226 3.89 5.45 -12.51
CA PRO A 226 4.52 6.39 -13.43
C PRO A 226 5.78 7.02 -12.82
N GLN A 227 6.82 7.21 -13.62
CA GLN A 227 8.09 7.80 -13.16
C GLN A 227 7.93 9.25 -12.68
N ASP A 228 6.95 9.97 -13.22
CA ASP A 228 6.60 11.34 -12.83
C ASP A 228 5.60 11.41 -11.65
N LEU A 229 5.26 10.27 -11.05
CA LEU A 229 4.44 10.23 -9.85
C LEU A 229 5.20 10.88 -8.69
N ASP A 230 4.60 11.91 -8.09
CA ASP A 230 5.16 12.58 -6.92
C ASP A 230 5.09 11.67 -5.68
N THR A 231 6.19 10.97 -5.40
CA THR A 231 6.26 10.04 -4.26
C THR A 231 6.10 10.74 -2.91
N THR A 232 6.27 12.07 -2.85
CA THR A 232 6.04 12.83 -1.62
C THR A 232 4.56 12.96 -1.29
N VAL A 233 3.72 13.04 -2.33
CA VAL A 233 2.25 13.08 -2.22
C VAL A 233 1.68 11.67 -2.16
N PHE A 234 2.23 10.74 -2.95
CA PHE A 234 1.61 9.43 -3.18
C PHE A 234 2.22 8.26 -2.39
N SER A 235 3.04 8.51 -1.37
CA SER A 235 3.67 7.45 -0.55
C SER A 235 2.66 6.47 0.08
N ARG A 236 1.49 6.95 0.52
CA ARG A 236 0.40 6.11 1.04
C ARG A 236 -0.15 5.13 -0.01
N TYR A 237 -0.25 5.53 -1.28
CA TYR A 237 -0.67 4.66 -2.38
C TYR A 237 0.36 3.60 -2.69
N ILE A 238 1.64 3.95 -2.66
CA ILE A 238 2.74 3.00 -2.85
C ILE A 238 2.68 1.93 -1.75
N ARG A 239 2.49 2.34 -0.49
CA ARG A 239 2.30 1.41 0.64
C ARG A 239 1.08 0.51 0.42
N ARG A 240 -0.08 1.07 0.11
CA ARG A 240 -1.30 0.31 -0.20
C ARG A 240 -1.09 -0.68 -1.34
N ALA A 241 -0.48 -0.26 -2.44
CA ALA A 241 -0.24 -1.10 -3.61
C ALA A 241 0.72 -2.26 -3.29
N LEU A 242 1.81 -1.99 -2.55
CA LEU A 242 2.75 -3.04 -2.11
C LEU A 242 2.07 -4.05 -1.19
N ILE A 243 1.33 -3.60 -0.17
CA ILE A 243 0.63 -4.50 0.75
C ILE A 243 -0.47 -5.28 0.02
N THR A 244 -1.19 -4.65 -0.90
CA THR A 244 -2.24 -5.31 -1.72
C THR A 244 -1.63 -6.41 -2.59
N SER A 245 -0.56 -6.11 -3.35
CA SER A 245 0.14 -7.11 -4.15
C SER A 245 0.67 -8.25 -3.27
N MET A 246 1.29 -7.93 -2.14
CA MET A 246 1.79 -8.94 -1.20
C MET A 246 0.69 -9.83 -0.62
N ARG A 247 -0.46 -9.24 -0.26
CA ARG A 247 -1.64 -9.96 0.24
C ARG A 247 -2.20 -10.91 -0.81
N SER A 248 -2.25 -10.51 -2.09
CA SER A 248 -2.65 -11.39 -3.19
C SER A 248 -1.69 -12.57 -3.34
N ALA A 249 -0.37 -12.35 -3.25
CA ALA A 249 0.62 -13.44 -3.27
C ALA A 249 0.48 -14.41 -2.08
N TYR A 250 0.05 -13.90 -0.92
CA TYR A 250 -0.17 -14.73 0.27
C TYR A 250 -1.43 -15.59 0.19
N HIS A 251 -2.54 -15.04 -0.30
CA HIS A 251 -3.84 -15.75 -0.35
C HIS A 251 -4.13 -16.48 -1.66
N ARG A 252 -3.45 -16.08 -2.74
CA ARG A 252 -3.68 -16.51 -4.13
C ARG A 252 -5.06 -16.06 -4.69
N PRO A 253 -5.15 -15.81 -6.01
CA PRO A 253 -4.07 -15.77 -6.99
C PRO A 253 -3.16 -14.52 -6.81
N PRO A 254 -1.87 -14.58 -7.22
CA PRO A 254 -0.97 -13.45 -7.11
C PRO A 254 -1.30 -12.38 -8.15
N ALA A 255 -1.21 -11.11 -7.76
CA ALA A 255 -1.42 -9.97 -8.63
C ALA A 255 -0.37 -8.89 -8.40
N LYS A 256 0.14 -8.31 -9.48
CA LYS A 256 0.90 -7.05 -9.42
C LYS A 256 -0.10 -5.89 -9.38
N ILE A 257 0.26 -4.78 -8.74
CA ILE A 257 -0.57 -3.56 -8.78
C ILE A 257 0.03 -2.55 -9.76
N LYS A 258 -0.74 -2.16 -10.77
CA LYS A 258 -0.43 -1.04 -11.66
C LYS A 258 -1.14 0.20 -11.16
N ILE A 259 -0.38 1.24 -10.84
CA ILE A 259 -0.89 2.58 -10.54
C ILE A 259 -0.89 3.36 -11.85
N THR A 260 -2.03 3.91 -12.23
CA THR A 260 -2.14 4.83 -13.38
C THR A 260 -2.63 6.19 -12.90
N MET A 261 -2.24 7.24 -13.63
CA MET A 261 -2.63 8.61 -13.32
C MET A 261 -3.30 9.22 -14.55
N ASN A 262 -4.58 9.53 -14.43
CA ASN A 262 -5.40 10.14 -15.47
C ASN A 262 -5.64 11.61 -15.14
N ARG A 263 -5.81 12.44 -16.18
CA ARG A 263 -6.29 13.82 -16.01
C ARG A 263 -7.80 13.82 -15.88
N VAL A 264 -8.32 14.57 -14.91
CA VAL A 264 -9.76 14.82 -14.79
C VAL A 264 -10.11 16.03 -15.66
N GLU A 265 -10.89 15.80 -16.72
CA GLU A 265 -11.42 16.89 -17.53
C GLU A 265 -12.50 17.67 -16.77
N ARG A 266 -12.59 18.99 -17.01
CA ARG A 266 -13.71 19.78 -16.51
C ARG A 266 -14.97 19.32 -17.21
N GLY A 267 -15.87 18.64 -16.50
CA GLY A 267 -17.26 18.62 -16.89
C GLY A 267 -17.74 20.08 -16.96
N TYR A 268 -18.23 20.50 -18.12
CA TYR A 268 -19.00 21.74 -18.24
C TYR A 268 -20.21 21.61 -17.30
N MET A 269 -20.22 22.40 -16.22
CA MET A 269 -21.48 22.84 -15.60
C MET A 269 -22.00 24.02 -16.38
#